data_AF-A0AAD9UWQ3-F1
#
_entry.id   AF-A0AAD9UWQ3-F1
#
_cell.length_a   1.000
_cell.length_b   1.000
_cell.length_c   1.000
_cell.angle_alpha   90.00
_cell.angle_beta   90.00
_cell.angle_gamma   90.00
#
_symmetry.space_group_name_H-M   'P 1'
#
loop_
_entity.id
_entity.type
_entity.pdbx_description
1 polymer ?
#
loop_
_entity_poly.entity_id
_entity_poly.type
_entity_poly.pdbx_seq_one_letter_code
_entity_poly.pdbx_strand_id
1 'polypeptide(L)'
;MLELSVWKTQGLLLSDGSKWRMRRKLITPTFHFRILNDFIKVFEEQAKILVSRLQGTVNQGVFNIMPYISLCTLDIICITSMNSSPNAQENSNSPYVNAVLRITGLIHKRHRSPWLWNDALYSWTPSGREHDKCLQIIHGFTNKVIDERIAERAAKKTHSQEQKQEDDAEESEFRKRKFLAFLDLLLDAYDNGEISREGIREEVDTFMFEGHDTTAAGITWALYCLGRNPAIQKRVQEEVDLFFDEYFVPKGSAVGVSPIALHRNPEVWPSPLQFDPDRFLPEKSPERHPFAFIPFSAGPRNCIGQRFALLEEKVVLSYLMRSFSVASKQTFDELLPCGELITRPKDGIFVTLVERNRKA
;
A
#
# COMPACT_ATOMS: atom_id res chain seq x y z
N MET A 1 22.42 5.34 -8.62
CA MET A 1 23.04 4.25 -9.46
C MET A 1 23.80 3.25 -8.58
N LEU A 2 24.76 3.69 -7.76
CA LEU A 2 25.46 2.83 -6.77
C LEU A 2 24.56 2.21 -5.69
N GLU A 3 23.35 2.73 -5.47
CA GLU A 3 22.47 2.31 -4.36
C GLU A 3 21.82 0.93 -4.55
N LEU A 4 21.62 0.49 -5.80
CA LEU A 4 20.68 -0.59 -6.12
C LEU A 4 21.34 -1.87 -6.65
N SER A 5 22.52 -1.78 -7.26
CA SER A 5 23.32 -2.96 -7.68
C SER A 5 23.68 -3.90 -6.52
N VAL A 6 23.51 -3.44 -5.29
CA VAL A 6 23.85 -4.10 -4.04
C VAL A 6 22.98 -5.34 -3.73
N TRP A 7 21.83 -5.48 -4.41
CA TRP A 7 21.02 -6.69 -4.42
C TRP A 7 21.54 -7.79 -5.35
N LYS A 8 22.49 -7.46 -6.24
CA LYS A 8 23.04 -8.36 -7.28
C LYS A 8 21.98 -8.88 -8.29
N THR A 9 20.85 -8.19 -8.44
CA THR A 9 19.78 -8.48 -9.41
C THR A 9 19.77 -7.47 -10.56
N GLN A 10 19.20 -7.83 -11.72
CA GLN A 10 18.89 -6.90 -12.82
C GLN A 10 17.41 -6.98 -13.24
N GLY A 11 16.48 -6.92 -12.27
CA GLY A 11 15.03 -6.88 -12.51
C GLY A 11 14.54 -5.54 -13.07
N LEU A 12 13.23 -5.30 -13.06
CA LEU A 12 12.57 -4.14 -13.70
C LEU A 12 13.06 -2.76 -13.20
N LEU A 13 13.54 -2.66 -11.96
CA LEU A 13 14.12 -1.45 -11.38
C LEU A 13 15.53 -1.14 -11.92
N LEU A 14 16.30 -2.19 -12.24
CA LEU A 14 17.75 -2.12 -12.48
C LEU A 14 18.17 -2.37 -13.93
N SER A 15 17.32 -3.05 -14.69
CA SER A 15 17.51 -3.26 -16.12
C SER A 15 17.19 -2.01 -16.94
N ASP A 16 17.84 -1.88 -18.09
CA ASP A 16 17.62 -0.80 -19.04
C ASP A 16 17.35 -1.34 -20.46
N GLY A 17 17.41 -0.46 -21.46
CA GLY A 17 17.46 -0.85 -22.88
C GLY A 17 16.30 -1.74 -23.34
N SER A 18 16.65 -2.86 -23.98
CA SER A 18 15.69 -3.87 -24.47
C SER A 18 15.18 -4.79 -23.35
N LYS A 19 16.02 -5.14 -22.35
CA LYS A 19 15.61 -5.98 -21.20
C LYS A 19 14.46 -5.30 -20.45
N TRP A 20 14.62 -4.03 -20.09
CA TRP A 20 13.57 -3.24 -19.42
C TRP A 20 12.28 -3.17 -20.23
N ARG A 21 12.35 -2.92 -21.56
CA ARG A 21 11.15 -2.82 -22.40
C ARG A 21 10.39 -4.14 -22.49
N MET A 22 11.11 -5.26 -22.62
CA MET A 22 10.51 -6.59 -22.63
C MET A 22 9.86 -6.91 -21.27
N ARG A 23 10.59 -6.74 -20.17
CA ARG A 23 10.07 -6.99 -18.82
C ARG A 23 8.91 -6.07 -18.46
N ARG A 24 8.97 -4.78 -18.81
CA ARG A 24 7.86 -3.85 -18.61
C ARG A 24 6.62 -4.23 -19.41
N LYS A 25 6.77 -4.62 -20.68
CA LYS A 25 5.65 -5.09 -21.52
C LYS A 25 5.01 -6.35 -20.93
N LEU A 26 5.85 -7.31 -20.51
CA LEU A 26 5.42 -8.56 -19.91
C LEU A 26 4.64 -8.31 -18.60
N ILE A 27 5.18 -7.50 -17.69
CA ILE A 27 4.65 -7.29 -16.34
C ILE A 27 3.44 -6.34 -16.31
N THR A 28 3.33 -5.33 -17.19
CA THR A 28 2.27 -4.31 -17.12
C THR A 28 0.82 -4.87 -17.01
N PRO A 29 0.42 -5.95 -17.71
CA PRO A 29 -0.88 -6.58 -17.55
C PRO A 29 -1.24 -7.02 -16.11
N THR A 30 -0.27 -7.38 -15.26
CA THR A 30 -0.52 -7.83 -13.87
C THR A 30 -0.98 -6.71 -12.95
N PHE A 31 -0.92 -5.45 -13.43
CA PHE A 31 -1.40 -4.25 -12.74
C PHE A 31 -2.61 -3.62 -13.46
N HIS A 32 -3.31 -4.39 -14.29
CA HIS A 32 -4.58 -3.99 -14.89
C HIS A 32 -5.68 -3.88 -13.82
N PHE A 33 -6.55 -2.86 -13.91
CA PHE A 33 -7.49 -2.49 -12.84
C PHE A 33 -8.38 -3.64 -12.35
N ARG A 34 -8.77 -4.57 -13.24
CA ARG A 34 -9.58 -5.75 -12.86
C ARG A 34 -8.88 -6.67 -11.85
N ILE A 35 -7.56 -6.72 -11.86
CA ILE A 35 -6.74 -7.50 -10.91
C ILE A 35 -6.53 -6.71 -9.62
N LEU A 36 -6.30 -5.40 -9.73
CA LEU A 36 -6.18 -4.51 -8.57
C LEU A 36 -7.49 -4.48 -7.75
N ASN A 37 -8.64 -4.69 -8.39
CA ASN A 37 -9.92 -4.89 -7.71
C ASN A 37 -9.97 -6.18 -6.88
N ASP A 38 -9.37 -7.28 -7.34
CA ASP A 38 -9.29 -8.51 -6.55
C ASP A 38 -8.28 -8.35 -5.39
N PHE A 39 -7.25 -7.52 -5.57
CA PHE A 39 -6.27 -7.18 -4.53
C PHE A 39 -6.84 -6.32 -3.39
N ILE A 40 -7.95 -5.58 -3.59
CA ILE A 40 -8.63 -4.82 -2.52
C ILE A 40 -8.85 -5.69 -1.30
N LYS A 41 -9.41 -6.87 -1.53
CA LYS A 41 -9.82 -7.80 -0.48
C LYS A 41 -8.62 -8.28 0.33
N VAL A 42 -7.50 -8.52 -0.35
CA VAL A 42 -6.22 -8.88 0.29
C VAL A 42 -5.68 -7.71 1.12
N PHE A 43 -5.69 -6.50 0.59
CA PHE A 43 -5.28 -5.29 1.35
C PHE A 43 -6.16 -5.09 2.59
N GLU A 44 -7.47 -5.28 2.47
CA GLU A 44 -8.44 -5.16 3.55
C GLU A 44 -8.27 -6.26 4.62
N GLU A 45 -8.12 -7.52 4.22
CA GLU A 45 -7.89 -8.65 5.12
C GLU A 45 -6.57 -8.51 5.88
N GLN A 46 -5.48 -8.14 5.21
CA GLN A 46 -4.19 -7.92 5.86
C GLN A 46 -4.17 -6.64 6.72
N ALA A 47 -4.88 -5.57 6.34
CA ALA A 47 -5.05 -4.40 7.19
C ALA A 47 -5.89 -4.69 8.44
N LYS A 48 -6.91 -5.56 8.36
CA LYS A 48 -7.67 -6.03 9.53
C LYS A 48 -6.81 -6.85 10.48
N ILE A 49 -5.94 -7.72 9.94
CA ILE A 49 -4.94 -8.44 10.75
C ILE A 49 -3.99 -7.45 11.43
N LEU A 50 -3.46 -6.47 10.70
CA LEU A 50 -2.59 -5.42 11.25
C LEU A 50 -3.27 -4.66 12.40
N VAL A 51 -4.50 -4.21 12.19
CA VAL A 51 -5.29 -3.52 13.22
C VAL A 51 -5.50 -4.41 14.43
N SER A 52 -5.89 -5.68 14.26
CA SER A 52 -6.06 -6.64 15.36
C SER A 52 -4.77 -6.86 16.16
N ARG A 53 -3.62 -6.95 15.48
CA ARG A 53 -2.30 -7.10 16.11
C ARG A 53 -1.87 -5.85 16.87
N LEU A 54 -2.15 -4.65 16.33
CA LEU A 54 -1.96 -3.37 17.00
C LEU A 54 -2.98 -3.12 18.12
N GLN A 55 -4.16 -3.73 18.08
CA GLN A 55 -5.19 -3.57 19.10
C GLN A 55 -4.73 -4.16 20.45
N GLY A 56 -3.86 -5.17 20.42
CA GLY A 56 -3.16 -5.68 21.60
C GLY A 56 -2.12 -4.71 22.20
N THR A 57 -1.63 -3.71 21.47
CA THR A 57 -0.68 -2.69 21.96
C THR A 57 -1.35 -1.40 22.42
N VAL A 58 -2.67 -1.27 22.26
CA VAL A 58 -3.45 -0.12 22.73
C VAL A 58 -3.29 0.04 24.25
N ASN A 59 -3.05 1.29 24.69
CA ASN A 59 -2.77 1.68 26.07
C ASN A 59 -1.48 1.07 26.69
N GLN A 60 -0.63 0.35 25.93
CA GLN A 60 0.65 -0.18 26.43
C GLN A 60 1.81 0.82 26.43
N GLY A 61 1.58 2.06 25.97
CA GLY A 61 2.58 3.13 25.92
C GLY A 61 3.22 3.28 24.53
N VAL A 62 4.48 3.73 24.50
CA VAL A 62 5.22 3.99 23.25
C VAL A 62 5.87 2.70 22.76
N PHE A 63 5.56 2.29 21.52
CA PHE A 63 6.15 1.14 20.84
C PHE A 63 6.61 1.51 19.43
N ASN A 64 7.50 0.71 18.84
CA ASN A 64 7.92 0.87 17.45
C ASN A 64 6.90 0.20 16.52
N ILE A 65 6.20 0.99 15.69
CA ILE A 65 5.20 0.48 14.75
C ILE A 65 5.80 -0.12 13.46
N MET A 66 7.04 0.24 13.09
CA MET A 66 7.67 -0.13 11.82
C MET A 66 7.69 -1.66 11.55
N PRO A 67 7.99 -2.55 12.51
CA PRO A 67 7.94 -3.99 12.29
C PRO A 67 6.54 -4.50 11.92
N TYR A 68 5.49 -3.93 12.53
CA TYR A 68 4.10 -4.31 12.25
C TYR A 68 3.69 -3.90 10.83
N ILE A 69 4.04 -2.67 10.41
CA ILE A 69 3.78 -2.21 9.03
C ILE A 69 4.55 -3.05 8.01
N SER A 70 5.81 -3.41 8.31
CA SER A 70 6.63 -4.28 7.46
C SER A 70 5.98 -5.66 7.29
N LEU A 71 5.61 -6.33 8.38
CA LEU A 71 4.98 -7.66 8.29
C LEU A 71 3.64 -7.63 7.53
N CYS A 72 2.84 -6.56 7.69
CA CYS A 72 1.60 -6.37 6.92
C CYS A 72 1.83 -6.15 5.43
N THR A 73 2.72 -5.23 5.07
CA THR A 73 3.05 -4.96 3.66
C THR A 73 3.75 -6.15 2.99
N LEU A 74 4.44 -7.01 3.76
CA LEU A 74 4.99 -8.28 3.27
C LEU A 74 3.89 -9.30 2.94
N ASP A 75 2.95 -9.56 3.85
CA ASP A 75 1.83 -10.47 3.57
C ASP A 75 1.00 -9.95 2.38
N ILE A 76 0.80 -8.63 2.29
CA ILE A 76 0.15 -7.98 1.14
C ILE A 76 0.86 -8.30 -0.18
N ILE A 77 2.17 -8.04 -0.31
CA ILE A 77 2.87 -8.25 -1.59
C ILE A 77 2.99 -9.75 -1.93
N CYS A 78 3.14 -10.62 -0.93
CA CYS A 78 3.18 -12.07 -1.13
C CYS A 78 1.84 -12.61 -1.62
N ILE A 79 0.72 -12.23 -1.00
CA ILE A 79 -0.59 -12.78 -1.37
C ILE A 79 -1.07 -12.21 -2.71
N THR A 80 -0.89 -10.90 -2.96
CA THR A 80 -1.34 -10.26 -4.22
C THR A 80 -0.45 -10.61 -5.42
N SER A 81 0.86 -10.44 -5.30
CA SER A 81 1.77 -10.57 -6.44
C SER A 81 2.36 -11.97 -6.59
N MET A 82 2.56 -12.69 -5.49
CA MET A 82 3.18 -14.03 -5.51
C MET A 82 2.19 -15.17 -5.29
N ASN A 83 0.92 -14.88 -4.97
CA ASN A 83 -0.10 -15.86 -4.57
C ASN A 83 0.42 -16.83 -3.47
N SER A 84 1.14 -16.32 -2.47
CA SER A 84 1.61 -17.08 -1.31
C SER A 84 1.28 -16.33 -0.02
N SER A 85 0.87 -17.04 1.03
CA SER A 85 0.53 -16.47 2.34
C SER A 85 1.55 -16.91 3.38
N PRO A 86 2.61 -16.13 3.65
CA PRO A 86 3.62 -16.49 4.63
C PRO A 86 3.18 -16.22 6.09
N ASN A 87 2.04 -15.57 6.30
CA ASN A 87 1.45 -15.22 7.60
C ASN A 87 2.45 -14.48 8.51
N ALA A 88 3.22 -13.58 7.92
CA ALA A 88 4.27 -12.82 8.58
C ALA A 88 3.73 -11.98 9.76
N GLN A 89 2.51 -11.45 9.67
CA GLN A 89 1.89 -10.70 10.77
C GLN A 89 1.63 -11.56 12.02
N GLU A 90 1.35 -12.85 11.85
CA GLU A 90 1.17 -13.80 12.95
C GLU A 90 2.53 -14.22 13.53
N ASN A 91 3.48 -14.56 12.64
CA ASN A 91 4.85 -14.89 13.01
C ASN A 91 5.77 -13.66 13.02
N SER A 92 5.70 -12.88 14.10
CA SER A 92 6.40 -11.61 14.28
C SER A 92 7.94 -11.66 14.27
N ASN A 93 8.55 -12.83 14.10
CA ASN A 93 10.00 -13.01 14.04
C ASN A 93 10.49 -13.50 12.66
N SER A 94 9.83 -13.04 11.59
CA SER A 94 10.18 -13.36 10.20
C SER A 94 11.66 -13.11 9.89
N PRO A 95 12.45 -14.16 9.55
CA PRO A 95 13.86 -14.00 9.20
C PRO A 95 14.06 -13.10 7.97
N TYR A 96 13.10 -13.10 7.04
CA TYR A 96 13.12 -12.26 5.84
C TYR A 96 13.06 -10.77 6.17
N VAL A 97 12.06 -10.33 6.96
CA VAL A 97 11.93 -8.91 7.33
C VAL A 97 13.14 -8.44 8.14
N ASN A 98 13.63 -9.27 9.07
CA ASN A 98 14.85 -8.98 9.82
C ASN A 98 16.08 -8.86 8.91
N ALA A 99 16.19 -9.69 7.86
CA ALA A 99 17.27 -9.58 6.87
C ALA A 99 17.14 -8.33 5.98
N VAL A 100 15.93 -7.95 5.54
CA VAL A 100 15.67 -6.73 4.75
C VAL A 100 16.00 -5.47 5.56
N LEU A 101 15.42 -5.31 6.76
CA LEU A 101 15.70 -4.16 7.62
C LEU A 101 17.20 -4.05 7.97
N ARG A 102 17.88 -5.19 8.14
CA ARG A 102 19.33 -5.22 8.38
C ARG A 102 20.14 -4.82 7.14
N ILE A 103 19.78 -5.32 5.96
CA ILE A 103 20.51 -5.02 4.73
C ILE A 103 20.34 -3.56 4.31
N THR A 104 19.15 -2.97 4.44
CA THR A 104 18.90 -1.54 4.20
C THR A 104 19.76 -0.67 5.13
N GLY A 105 19.91 -1.04 6.41
CA GLY A 105 20.83 -0.38 7.35
C GLY A 105 22.31 -0.50 6.98
N LEU A 106 22.75 -1.67 6.49
CA LEU A 106 24.12 -1.88 6.00
C LEU A 106 24.41 -1.08 4.71
N ILE A 107 23.44 -0.99 3.80
CA ILE A 107 23.49 -0.20 2.57
C ILE A 107 23.65 1.30 2.90
N HIS A 108 22.85 1.85 3.81
CA HIS A 108 23.00 3.26 4.23
C HIS A 108 24.36 3.55 4.86
N LYS A 109 24.90 2.62 5.66
CA LYS A 109 26.26 2.72 6.22
C LYS A 109 27.33 2.69 5.10
N ARG A 110 27.19 1.77 4.13
CA ARG A 110 28.09 1.66 2.96
C ARG A 110 28.06 2.94 2.12
N HIS A 111 26.88 3.49 1.84
CA HIS A 111 26.72 4.75 1.10
C HIS A 111 27.47 5.91 1.75
N ARG A 112 27.29 6.13 3.06
CA ARG A 112 27.96 7.21 3.82
C ARG A 112 29.46 6.99 4.07
N SER A 113 30.04 5.89 3.58
CA SER A 113 31.43 5.48 3.85
C SER A 113 32.17 5.17 2.54
N PRO A 114 32.80 6.17 1.86
CA PRO A 114 33.44 5.96 0.55
C PRO A 114 34.48 4.84 0.50
N TRP A 115 35.18 4.57 1.60
CA TRP A 115 36.12 3.45 1.75
C TRP A 115 35.46 2.06 1.72
N LEU A 116 34.13 1.98 1.80
CA LEU A 116 33.34 0.75 1.65
C LEU A 116 32.72 0.62 0.26
N TRP A 117 32.96 1.53 -0.69
CA TRP A 117 32.32 1.48 -2.01
C TRP A 117 32.88 0.37 -2.90
N ASN A 118 34.16 0.00 -2.79
CA ASN A 118 34.73 -1.13 -3.54
C ASN A 118 34.18 -2.48 -3.04
N ASP A 119 33.59 -3.30 -3.93
CA ASP A 119 32.93 -4.56 -3.55
C ASP A 119 33.87 -5.62 -2.96
N ALA A 120 35.09 -5.76 -3.51
CA ALA A 120 36.05 -6.73 -3.00
C ALA A 120 36.45 -6.41 -1.56
N LEU A 121 36.85 -5.15 -1.31
CA LEU A 121 37.14 -4.66 0.04
C LEU A 121 35.92 -4.76 0.97
N TYR A 122 34.72 -4.42 0.49
CA TYR A 122 33.49 -4.51 1.28
C TYR A 122 33.22 -5.95 1.75
N SER A 123 33.32 -6.93 0.85
CA SER A 123 33.08 -8.36 1.15
C SER A 123 33.99 -8.92 2.26
N TRP A 124 35.21 -8.38 2.39
CA TRP A 124 36.16 -8.76 3.43
C TRP A 124 35.91 -8.08 4.78
N THR A 125 35.06 -7.05 4.85
CA THR A 125 34.64 -6.46 6.12
C THR A 125 33.62 -7.34 6.87
N PRO A 126 33.49 -7.18 8.20
CA PRO A 126 32.38 -7.80 8.94
C PRO A 126 31.00 -7.39 8.40
N SER A 127 30.84 -6.13 7.98
CA SER A 127 29.58 -5.63 7.39
C SER A 127 29.27 -6.27 6.03
N GLY A 128 30.26 -6.57 5.19
CA GLY A 128 30.05 -7.32 3.95
C GLY A 128 29.69 -8.78 4.16
N ARG A 129 30.36 -9.47 5.11
CA ARG A 129 29.97 -10.84 5.49
C ARG A 129 28.59 -10.93 6.13
N GLU A 130 28.15 -9.87 6.82
CA GLU A 130 26.79 -9.75 7.33
C GLU A 130 25.78 -9.48 6.20
N HIS A 131 26.16 -8.63 5.24
CA HIS A 131 25.38 -8.32 4.03
C HIS A 131 25.08 -9.56 3.18
N ASP A 132 26.10 -10.37 2.88
CA ASP A 132 25.92 -11.60 2.09
C ASP A 132 25.06 -12.66 2.83
N LYS A 133 25.09 -12.69 4.17
CA LYS A 133 24.17 -13.51 4.97
C LYS A 133 22.72 -13.03 4.86
N CYS A 134 22.49 -11.71 4.87
CA CYS A 134 21.16 -11.16 4.63
C CYS A 134 20.65 -11.52 3.21
N LEU A 135 21.51 -11.40 2.17
CA LEU A 135 21.16 -11.84 0.81
C LEU A 135 20.82 -13.34 0.74
N GLN A 136 21.54 -14.21 1.45
CA GLN A 136 21.23 -15.65 1.50
C GLN A 136 19.84 -15.93 2.09
N ILE A 137 19.44 -15.23 3.15
CA ILE A 137 18.10 -15.38 3.76
C ILE A 137 17.02 -14.88 2.80
N ILE A 138 17.27 -13.75 2.12
CA ILE A 138 16.31 -13.11 1.21
C ILE A 138 16.10 -13.97 -0.05
N HIS A 139 17.18 -14.36 -0.73
CA HIS A 139 17.09 -15.29 -1.86
C HIS A 139 16.51 -16.65 -1.45
N GLY A 140 16.76 -17.12 -0.22
CA GLY A 140 16.16 -18.36 0.30
C GLY A 140 14.64 -18.29 0.39
N PHE A 141 14.11 -17.14 0.81
CA PHE A 141 12.67 -16.89 0.89
C PHE A 141 12.03 -16.76 -0.50
N THR A 142 12.64 -16.00 -1.43
CA THR A 142 12.07 -15.79 -2.77
C THR A 142 12.10 -17.06 -3.62
N ASN A 143 13.19 -17.85 -3.56
CA ASN A 143 13.21 -19.18 -4.20
C ASN A 143 12.14 -20.12 -3.61
N LYS A 144 11.93 -20.12 -2.28
CA LYS A 144 10.87 -20.92 -1.64
C LYS A 144 9.49 -20.55 -2.20
N VAL A 145 9.16 -19.25 -2.28
CA VAL A 145 7.88 -18.76 -2.80
C VAL A 145 7.68 -19.15 -4.28
N ILE A 146 8.73 -19.08 -5.11
CA ILE A 146 8.70 -19.55 -6.51
C ILE A 146 8.43 -21.06 -6.58
N ASP A 147 9.15 -21.86 -5.79
CA ASP A 147 9.08 -23.33 -5.86
C ASP A 147 7.77 -23.88 -5.29
N GLU A 148 7.22 -23.26 -4.24
CA GLU A 148 5.87 -23.54 -3.73
C GLU A 148 4.81 -23.29 -4.82
N ARG A 149 4.88 -22.18 -5.56
CA ARG A 149 3.91 -21.89 -6.62
C ARG A 149 4.06 -22.80 -7.85
N ILE A 150 5.29 -23.25 -8.18
CA ILE A 150 5.52 -24.25 -9.23
C ILE A 150 4.84 -25.58 -8.85
N ALA A 151 4.98 -26.03 -7.60
CA ALA A 151 4.32 -27.25 -7.11
C ALA A 151 2.79 -27.16 -7.18
N GLU A 152 2.20 -26.02 -6.81
CA GLU A 152 0.76 -25.79 -6.97
C GLU A 152 0.29 -25.80 -8.44
N ARG A 153 1.03 -25.14 -9.35
CA ARG A 153 0.71 -25.16 -10.79
C ARG A 153 0.74 -26.57 -11.35
N ALA A 154 1.66 -27.43 -10.88
CA ALA A 154 1.71 -28.84 -11.25
C ALA A 154 0.49 -29.61 -10.73
N ALA A 155 0.17 -29.54 -9.44
CA ALA A 155 -0.96 -30.26 -8.84
C ALA A 155 -2.31 -29.88 -9.50
N LYS A 156 -2.52 -28.59 -9.81
CA LYS A 156 -3.72 -28.09 -10.49
C LYS A 156 -3.83 -28.61 -11.94
N LYS A 157 -2.70 -28.82 -12.64
CA LYS A 157 -2.68 -29.43 -13.99
C LYS A 157 -3.13 -30.90 -13.95
N THR A 158 -2.78 -31.66 -12.90
CA THR A 158 -3.20 -33.07 -12.73
C THR A 158 -4.72 -33.21 -12.58
N HIS A 159 -5.35 -32.54 -11.59
CA HIS A 159 -6.82 -32.59 -11.42
C HIS A 159 -7.58 -32.09 -12.66
N SER A 160 -7.02 -31.12 -13.39
CA SER A 160 -7.61 -30.60 -14.64
C SER A 160 -7.57 -31.59 -15.82
N GLN A 161 -6.91 -32.75 -15.68
CA GLN A 161 -6.94 -33.85 -16.64
C GLN A 161 -7.94 -34.96 -16.22
N GLU A 162 -8.23 -35.09 -14.93
CA GLU A 162 -9.17 -36.09 -14.39
C GLU A 162 -10.65 -35.70 -14.62
N GLN A 163 -10.96 -34.40 -14.71
CA GLN A 163 -12.32 -33.89 -14.94
C GLN A 163 -12.63 -33.54 -16.41
N LYS A 164 -11.93 -34.13 -17.38
CA LYS A 164 -12.19 -33.91 -18.82
C LYS A 164 -13.08 -34.98 -19.45
N GLN A 165 -14.31 -35.06 -18.96
CA GLN A 165 -15.43 -35.64 -19.71
C GLN A 165 -16.70 -34.84 -19.44
N GLU A 166 -17.51 -34.72 -20.48
CA GLU A 166 -18.80 -33.99 -20.57
C GLU A 166 -18.71 -32.45 -20.69
N ASP A 167 -19.60 -31.96 -21.58
CA ASP A 167 -20.10 -30.61 -21.85
C ASP A 167 -19.16 -29.47 -22.33
N ASP A 168 -18.89 -29.58 -23.63
CA ASP A 168 -19.10 -28.55 -24.67
C ASP A 168 -18.22 -27.28 -24.80
N ALA A 169 -18.07 -26.90 -26.07
CA ALA A 169 -17.24 -25.80 -26.52
C ALA A 169 -18.07 -24.73 -27.23
N GLU A 170 -18.15 -23.53 -26.64
CA GLU A 170 -18.08 -22.26 -27.40
C GLU A 170 -17.76 -21.04 -26.51
N GLU A 171 -18.10 -21.01 -25.22
CA GLU A 171 -17.76 -19.87 -24.32
C GLU A 171 -16.25 -19.77 -23.92
N SER A 172 -15.39 -20.70 -24.36
CA SER A 172 -14.17 -21.01 -23.61
C SER A 172 -13.01 -20.01 -23.75
N GLU A 173 -12.91 -19.25 -24.84
CA GLU A 173 -11.69 -18.45 -25.11
C GLU A 173 -11.64 -17.15 -24.29
N PHE A 174 -12.77 -16.45 -24.12
CA PHE A 174 -12.80 -15.18 -23.37
C PHE A 174 -12.75 -15.37 -21.85
N ARG A 175 -13.30 -16.48 -21.32
CA ARG A 175 -13.21 -16.82 -19.88
C ARG A 175 -11.84 -17.35 -19.45
N LYS A 176 -11.02 -17.89 -20.37
CA LYS A 176 -9.69 -18.46 -20.04
C LYS A 176 -8.64 -17.42 -19.65
N ARG A 177 -8.79 -16.15 -20.04
CA ARG A 177 -7.98 -15.04 -19.51
C ARG A 177 -8.45 -14.60 -18.12
N LYS A 178 -8.50 -15.56 -17.18
CA LYS A 178 -8.53 -15.27 -15.76
C LYS A 178 -7.17 -14.64 -15.43
N PHE A 179 -7.16 -13.33 -15.22
CA PHE A 179 -5.93 -12.55 -15.16
C PHE A 179 -4.98 -13.12 -14.10
N LEU A 180 -3.75 -13.41 -14.52
CA LEU A 180 -2.75 -14.12 -13.72
C LEU A 180 -2.16 -13.19 -12.65
N ALA A 181 -1.85 -13.76 -11.47
CA ALA A 181 -1.02 -13.08 -10.48
C ALA A 181 0.38 -12.81 -11.08
N PHE A 182 1.12 -11.86 -10.53
CA PHE A 182 2.40 -11.44 -11.08
C PHE A 182 3.39 -12.60 -11.24
N LEU A 183 3.53 -13.46 -10.23
CA LEU A 183 4.36 -14.66 -10.30
C LEU A 183 3.85 -15.69 -11.32
N ASP A 184 2.53 -15.88 -11.45
CA ASP A 184 1.98 -16.80 -12.47
C ASP A 184 2.30 -16.33 -13.89
N LEU A 185 2.22 -15.02 -14.16
CA LEU A 185 2.56 -14.47 -15.47
C LEU A 185 4.06 -14.57 -15.77
N LEU A 186 4.93 -14.45 -14.77
CA LEU A 186 6.36 -14.77 -14.93
C LEU A 186 6.60 -16.26 -15.17
N LEU A 187 5.83 -17.15 -14.51
CA LEU A 187 5.93 -18.60 -14.72
C LEU A 187 5.39 -19.04 -16.10
N ASP A 188 4.35 -18.41 -16.62
CA ASP A 188 3.88 -18.60 -18.00
C ASP A 188 4.93 -18.12 -19.02
N ALA A 189 5.58 -16.97 -18.77
CA ALA A 189 6.67 -16.48 -19.63
C ALA A 189 7.92 -17.38 -19.58
N TYR A 190 8.18 -18.04 -18.45
CA TYR A 190 9.22 -19.06 -18.33
C TYR A 190 8.85 -20.35 -19.05
N ASP A 191 7.61 -20.82 -18.92
CA ASP A 191 7.08 -21.98 -19.67
C ASP A 191 7.15 -21.73 -21.21
N ASN A 192 7.02 -20.47 -21.65
CA ASN A 192 7.22 -20.02 -23.05
C ASN A 192 8.70 -19.83 -23.46
N GLY A 193 9.66 -19.87 -22.53
CA GLY A 193 11.08 -19.57 -22.78
C GLY A 193 11.43 -18.08 -22.98
N GLU A 194 10.51 -17.15 -22.68
CA GLU A 194 10.73 -15.70 -22.78
C GLU A 194 11.65 -15.17 -21.67
N ILE A 195 11.68 -15.84 -20.51
CA ILE A 195 12.55 -15.51 -19.37
C ILE A 195 13.17 -16.78 -18.76
N SER A 196 14.34 -16.65 -18.12
CA SER A 196 14.99 -17.76 -17.38
C SER A 196 14.51 -17.84 -15.92
N ARG A 197 14.82 -18.94 -15.20
CA ARG A 197 14.49 -19.08 -13.77
C ARG A 197 15.17 -18.03 -12.90
N GLU A 198 16.42 -17.69 -13.22
CA GLU A 198 17.09 -16.52 -12.64
C GLU A 198 16.34 -15.23 -13.01
N GLY A 199 15.89 -15.11 -14.26
CA GLY A 199 15.05 -14.01 -14.72
C GLY A 199 13.69 -13.89 -14.02
N ILE A 200 13.12 -14.97 -13.47
CA ILE A 200 11.97 -14.90 -12.54
C ILE A 200 12.43 -14.33 -11.20
N ARG A 201 13.48 -14.94 -10.61
CA ARG A 201 14.05 -14.55 -9.32
C ARG A 201 14.43 -13.07 -9.27
N GLU A 202 15.06 -12.54 -10.31
CA GLU A 202 15.39 -11.11 -10.44
C GLU A 202 14.17 -10.19 -10.26
N GLU A 203 13.02 -10.55 -10.85
CA GLU A 203 11.79 -9.75 -10.77
C GLU A 203 11.08 -9.99 -9.44
N VAL A 204 11.08 -11.22 -8.92
CA VAL A 204 10.50 -11.55 -7.61
C VAL A 204 11.26 -10.85 -6.48
N ASP A 205 12.61 -10.95 -6.46
CA ASP A 205 13.49 -10.23 -5.52
C ASP A 205 13.21 -8.71 -5.59
N THR A 206 13.09 -8.17 -6.81
CA THR A 206 12.80 -6.73 -7.03
C THR A 206 11.43 -6.34 -6.48
N PHE A 207 10.35 -7.00 -6.90
CA PHE A 207 8.98 -6.65 -6.49
C PHE A 207 8.70 -6.94 -5.02
N MET A 208 9.31 -7.96 -4.41
CA MET A 208 9.18 -8.25 -2.98
C MET A 208 9.99 -7.29 -2.10
N PHE A 209 11.07 -6.69 -2.60
CA PHE A 209 11.75 -5.60 -1.91
C PHE A 209 11.00 -4.27 -2.09
N GLU A 210 10.74 -3.86 -3.34
CA GLU A 210 10.12 -2.57 -3.66
C GLU A 210 8.70 -2.45 -3.09
N GLY A 211 7.87 -3.47 -3.28
CA GLY A 211 6.45 -3.47 -2.89
C GLY A 211 6.19 -3.62 -1.39
N HIS A 212 7.24 -3.79 -0.58
CA HIS A 212 7.15 -3.93 0.88
C HIS A 212 7.99 -2.87 1.61
N ASP A 213 9.31 -2.78 1.39
CA ASP A 213 10.18 -1.97 2.27
C ASP A 213 9.99 -0.47 1.99
N THR A 214 9.76 -0.10 0.72
CA THR A 214 9.47 1.29 0.36
C THR A 214 8.09 1.76 0.85
N THR A 215 7.09 0.88 0.80
CA THR A 215 5.75 1.16 1.35
C THR A 215 5.76 1.14 2.87
N ALA A 216 6.52 0.25 3.52
CA ALA A 216 6.65 0.22 4.97
C ALA A 216 7.39 1.45 5.50
N ALA A 217 8.48 1.87 4.84
CA ALA A 217 9.19 3.10 5.15
C ALA A 217 8.34 4.34 4.85
N GLY A 218 7.64 4.38 3.71
CA GLY A 218 6.73 5.47 3.33
C GLY A 218 5.58 5.62 4.31
N ILE A 219 4.90 4.52 4.66
CA ILE A 219 3.85 4.47 5.68
C ILE A 219 4.43 4.79 7.07
N THR A 220 5.67 4.41 7.40
CA THR A 220 6.27 4.75 8.72
C THR A 220 6.66 6.22 8.81
N TRP A 221 7.22 6.82 7.76
CA TRP A 221 7.57 8.25 7.72
C TRP A 221 6.35 9.15 7.58
N ALA A 222 5.32 8.68 6.87
CA ALA A 222 3.97 9.14 7.02
C ALA A 222 3.60 9.05 8.52
N LEU A 223 3.39 7.86 9.11
CA LEU A 223 2.99 7.58 10.51
C LEU A 223 3.88 8.21 11.62
N TYR A 224 4.99 8.84 11.27
CA TYR A 224 5.73 9.77 12.12
C TYR A 224 5.22 11.22 12.03
N CYS A 225 5.07 11.79 10.83
CA CYS A 225 5.05 13.24 10.65
C CYS A 225 3.77 13.97 11.14
N LEU A 226 2.56 13.39 11.11
CA LEU A 226 1.24 13.96 11.52
C LEU A 226 1.15 13.84 13.05
N GLY A 227 1.48 12.70 13.66
CA GLY A 227 1.62 12.58 15.10
C GLY A 227 2.64 13.55 15.71
N ARG A 228 3.52 14.16 14.90
CA ARG A 228 4.42 15.24 15.35
C ARG A 228 3.74 16.58 15.67
N ASN A 229 2.57 16.91 15.14
CA ASN A 229 1.34 17.08 15.90
C ASN A 229 0.11 17.26 14.96
N PRO A 230 -1.13 17.04 15.38
CA PRO A 230 -2.20 16.64 14.46
C PRO A 230 -3.15 17.72 13.84
N ALA A 231 -2.85 18.27 12.64
CA ALA A 231 -3.84 19.06 11.84
C ALA A 231 -3.73 18.95 10.32
N ILE A 232 -2.53 18.93 9.70
CA ILE A 232 -2.42 18.16 8.44
C ILE A 232 -2.91 16.73 8.76
N GLN A 233 -2.84 16.32 10.05
CA GLN A 233 -3.60 15.20 10.60
C GLN A 233 -5.06 15.42 10.43
N LYS A 234 -5.75 16.21 11.25
CA LYS A 234 -7.20 16.35 11.13
C LYS A 234 -7.75 16.64 9.70
N ARG A 235 -6.90 17.12 8.80
CA ARG A 235 -7.10 17.40 7.38
C ARG A 235 -6.87 16.24 6.36
N VAL A 236 -6.15 15.12 6.62
CA VAL A 236 -5.81 14.12 5.56
C VAL A 236 -6.75 12.91 5.40
N GLN A 237 -7.63 12.52 6.35
CA GLN A 237 -8.83 11.69 6.02
C GLN A 237 -9.88 12.61 5.44
N GLU A 238 -10.01 13.81 6.03
CA GLU A 238 -10.58 14.99 5.38
C GLU A 238 -10.05 15.14 3.92
N GLU A 239 -8.85 14.60 3.56
CA GLU A 239 -8.24 14.45 2.21
C GLU A 239 -8.26 13.00 1.57
N VAL A 240 -8.59 11.90 2.29
CA VAL A 240 -8.73 10.50 1.78
C VAL A 240 -10.21 10.03 1.57
N ASP A 241 -11.14 10.96 1.85
CA ASP A 241 -12.53 11.32 1.39
C ASP A 241 -12.88 12.49 0.16
N LEU A 242 -11.98 14.51 -0.55
CA LEU A 242 -11.46 15.40 -1.68
C LEU A 242 -9.92 15.29 -2.16
N PHE A 243 -9.56 14.63 -3.30
CA PHE A 243 -8.71 15.11 -4.47
C PHE A 243 -7.99 14.08 -5.40
N PHE A 244 -8.10 14.30 -6.73
CA PHE A 244 -7.13 13.95 -7.83
C PHE A 244 -7.29 14.95 -9.03
N ASP A 245 -6.33 14.98 -9.95
CA ASP A 245 -6.32 15.60 -11.32
C ASP A 245 -6.66 17.11 -11.55
N GLU A 246 -5.63 17.94 -11.84
CA GLU A 246 -5.55 18.92 -12.96
C GLU A 246 -4.24 19.78 -12.92
N TYR A 247 -3.08 19.26 -13.32
CA TYR A 247 -1.84 20.05 -13.48
C TYR A 247 -0.89 19.46 -14.56
N PHE A 248 -0.18 20.31 -15.31
CA PHE A 248 0.90 19.88 -16.21
C PHE A 248 2.25 19.77 -15.47
N VAL A 249 2.93 18.64 -15.63
CA VAL A 249 4.09 18.25 -14.83
C VAL A 249 5.23 17.76 -15.74
N PRO A 250 6.44 18.36 -15.68
CA PRO A 250 7.59 17.88 -16.44
C PRO A 250 7.97 16.43 -16.10
N LYS A 251 8.37 15.65 -17.11
CA LYS A 251 8.80 14.26 -16.93
C LYS A 251 10.04 14.19 -16.02
N GLY A 252 9.85 13.72 -14.79
CA GLY A 252 10.89 13.62 -13.76
C GLY A 252 10.66 14.53 -12.55
N SER A 253 9.67 15.43 -12.59
CA SER A 253 9.23 16.19 -11.42
C SER A 253 8.45 15.32 -10.44
N ALA A 254 8.66 15.53 -9.14
CA ALA A 254 7.80 14.99 -8.09
C ALA A 254 6.53 15.85 -7.97
N VAL A 255 5.38 15.21 -7.75
CA VAL A 255 4.09 15.88 -7.54
C VAL A 255 3.62 15.59 -6.13
N GLY A 256 3.51 16.63 -5.32
CA GLY A 256 2.67 16.59 -4.12
C GLY A 256 1.32 17.17 -4.48
N VAL A 257 0.27 16.35 -4.43
CA VAL A 257 -1.02 16.91 -4.01
C VAL A 257 -0.82 17.39 -2.56
N SER A 258 -1.40 18.52 -2.18
CA SER A 258 -1.59 18.87 -0.77
C SER A 258 -3.06 18.77 -0.51
N PRO A 259 -3.53 17.61 -0.09
CA PRO A 259 -5.56 17.29 -0.85
C PRO A 259 -6.47 18.31 -0.16
N ILE A 260 -6.10 18.66 1.07
CA ILE A 260 -6.65 19.73 1.93
C ILE A 260 -6.33 21.19 1.61
N ALA A 261 -5.38 21.48 0.73
CA ALA A 261 -5.30 22.82 0.17
C ALA A 261 -6.54 23.07 -0.71
N LEU A 262 -7.05 22.02 -1.37
CA LEU A 262 -8.16 22.10 -2.31
C LEU A 262 -9.51 22.42 -1.62
N HIS A 263 -9.84 21.74 -0.51
CA HIS A 263 -11.14 21.93 0.18
C HIS A 263 -11.22 23.27 0.89
N ARG A 264 -10.08 23.91 1.11
CA ARG A 264 -9.96 25.21 1.77
C ARG A 264 -9.54 26.31 0.78
N ASN A 265 -9.54 26.03 -0.53
CA ASN A 265 -9.30 27.04 -1.56
C ASN A 265 -10.51 28.02 -1.60
N PRO A 266 -10.32 29.31 -1.27
CA PRO A 266 -11.41 30.30 -1.31
C PRO A 266 -11.99 30.56 -2.70
N GLU A 267 -11.27 30.22 -3.78
CA GLU A 267 -11.76 30.33 -5.16
C GLU A 267 -12.86 29.31 -5.48
N VAL A 268 -12.89 28.19 -4.75
CA VAL A 268 -13.84 27.07 -4.92
C VAL A 268 -14.86 27.02 -3.78
N TRP A 269 -14.47 27.44 -2.58
CA TRP A 269 -15.26 27.34 -1.36
C TRP A 269 -15.40 28.70 -0.66
N PRO A 270 -16.45 29.50 -0.96
CA PRO A 270 -16.71 30.77 -0.28
C PRO A 270 -16.85 30.57 1.24
N SER A 271 -16.15 31.38 2.04
CA SER A 271 -15.99 31.17 3.49
C SER A 271 -15.49 29.75 3.85
N PRO A 272 -14.25 29.36 3.44
CA PRO A 272 -13.79 27.97 3.45
C PRO A 272 -13.56 27.36 4.85
N LEU A 273 -13.69 28.16 5.91
CA LEU A 273 -13.58 27.71 7.31
C LEU A 273 -14.95 27.59 8.02
N GLN A 274 -16.05 27.91 7.33
CA GLN A 274 -17.41 27.84 7.87
C GLN A 274 -18.06 26.49 7.56
N PHE A 275 -18.41 25.74 8.60
CA PHE A 275 -19.22 24.53 8.49
C PHE A 275 -20.64 24.87 8.03
N ASP A 276 -21.00 24.40 6.84
CA ASP A 276 -22.30 24.61 6.20
C ASP A 276 -22.65 23.34 5.37
N PRO A 277 -23.59 22.50 5.84
CA PRO A 277 -24.05 21.32 5.11
C PRO A 277 -24.80 21.64 3.81
N ASP A 278 -25.42 22.82 3.70
CA ASP A 278 -26.31 23.15 2.60
C ASP A 278 -25.56 23.42 1.29
N ARG A 279 -24.22 23.38 1.30
CA ARG A 279 -23.34 23.35 0.12
C ARG A 279 -23.50 22.08 -0.71
N PHE A 280 -24.12 21.02 -0.17
CA PHE A 280 -24.26 19.71 -0.81
C PHE A 280 -25.71 19.37 -1.21
N LEU A 281 -26.60 20.35 -1.18
CA LEU A 281 -27.96 20.20 -1.69
C LEU A 281 -27.97 19.94 -3.22
N PRO A 282 -28.99 19.26 -3.76
CA PRO A 282 -29.05 18.89 -5.18
C PRO A 282 -28.93 20.07 -6.14
N GLU A 283 -29.39 21.25 -5.74
CA GLU A 283 -29.46 22.46 -6.56
C GLU A 283 -28.09 23.17 -6.67
N LYS A 284 -27.19 22.97 -5.70
CA LYS A 284 -25.86 23.63 -5.64
C LYS A 284 -24.69 22.72 -6.03
N SER A 285 -24.97 21.46 -6.32
CA SER A 285 -23.96 20.43 -6.59
C SER A 285 -23.52 20.32 -8.07
N PRO A 286 -24.38 20.52 -9.09
CA PRO A 286 -24.01 20.34 -10.50
C PRO A 286 -22.97 21.33 -11.05
N GLU A 287 -22.84 22.51 -10.45
CA GLU A 287 -21.90 23.56 -10.90
C GLU A 287 -20.46 23.33 -10.40
N ARG A 288 -20.24 22.32 -9.54
CA ARG A 288 -18.93 22.02 -8.96
C ARG A 288 -18.10 21.13 -9.88
N HIS A 289 -16.84 21.48 -10.09
CA HIS A 289 -15.88 20.64 -10.82
C HIS A 289 -15.85 19.21 -10.23
N PRO A 290 -15.85 18.13 -11.03
CA PRO A 290 -15.89 16.77 -10.49
C PRO A 290 -14.71 16.46 -9.55
N PHE A 291 -13.55 17.05 -9.84
CA PHE A 291 -12.35 17.01 -9.02
C PHE A 291 -12.32 18.12 -7.94
N ALA A 292 -13.46 18.66 -7.52
CA ALA A 292 -13.57 19.62 -6.41
C ALA A 292 -14.42 19.17 -5.21
N PHE A 293 -15.15 18.04 -5.25
CA PHE A 293 -15.41 17.22 -4.04
C PHE A 293 -15.31 15.69 -4.35
N ILE A 294 -14.41 14.96 -3.64
CA ILE A 294 -13.44 14.06 -4.30
C ILE A 294 -12.56 13.13 -3.37
N PRO A 295 -12.71 13.03 -2.03
CA PRO A 295 -10.93 12.58 -0.90
C PRO A 295 -10.60 11.10 -1.10
N PHE A 296 -11.65 10.30 -1.39
CA PHE A 296 -11.55 8.94 -1.93
C PHE A 296 -10.89 8.90 -3.31
N SER A 297 -10.32 10.03 -3.73
CA SER A 297 -9.46 10.20 -4.88
C SER A 297 -10.21 9.92 -6.18
N ALA A 298 -9.52 10.06 -7.29
CA ALA A 298 -10.07 9.88 -8.62
C ALA A 298 -8.94 9.45 -9.57
N GLY A 299 -9.21 9.44 -10.89
CA GLY A 299 -8.25 8.96 -11.87
C GLY A 299 -7.88 7.47 -11.69
N PRO A 300 -6.79 6.99 -12.32
CA PRO A 300 -6.40 5.56 -12.36
C PRO A 300 -5.64 5.08 -11.09
N ARG A 301 -5.88 5.74 -9.95
CA ARG A 301 -5.17 5.56 -8.67
C ARG A 301 -6.07 5.86 -7.45
N ASN A 302 -7.39 5.88 -7.62
CA ASN A 302 -8.32 6.31 -6.57
C ASN A 302 -8.43 5.34 -5.38
N CYS A 303 -8.97 5.84 -4.26
CA CYS A 303 -9.31 5.02 -3.12
C CYS A 303 -10.50 4.12 -3.46
N ILE A 304 -10.35 2.85 -3.13
CA ILE A 304 -11.11 1.78 -3.73
C ILE A 304 -12.24 1.27 -2.80
N GLY A 305 -12.29 1.79 -1.57
CA GLY A 305 -13.28 1.45 -0.53
C GLY A 305 -14.42 2.47 -0.32
N GLN A 306 -14.46 3.58 -1.07
CA GLN A 306 -15.36 4.75 -0.89
C GLN A 306 -16.79 4.44 -0.40
N ARG A 307 -17.46 3.46 -1.03
CA ARG A 307 -18.87 3.17 -0.77
C ARG A 307 -19.15 2.52 0.58
N PHE A 308 -18.13 1.95 1.21
CA PHE A 308 -18.23 1.31 2.53
C PHE A 308 -18.35 2.37 3.64
N ALA A 309 -17.35 3.27 3.74
CA ALA A 309 -17.28 4.32 4.76
C ALA A 309 -18.54 5.21 4.78
N LEU A 310 -18.97 5.68 3.60
CA LEU A 310 -20.16 6.53 3.45
C LEU A 310 -21.49 5.86 3.86
N LEU A 311 -21.53 4.53 3.98
CA LEU A 311 -22.68 3.80 4.53
C LEU A 311 -22.58 3.68 6.05
N GLU A 312 -21.41 3.29 6.56
CA GLU A 312 -21.10 3.15 7.98
C GLU A 312 -21.34 4.47 8.74
N GLU A 313 -20.76 5.57 8.25
CA GLU A 313 -20.93 6.91 8.83
C GLU A 313 -22.40 7.33 8.93
N LYS A 314 -23.18 7.15 7.86
CA LYS A 314 -24.59 7.54 7.84
C LYS A 314 -25.41 6.74 8.84
N VAL A 315 -25.14 5.44 8.98
CA VAL A 315 -25.78 4.60 10.00
C VAL A 315 -25.38 5.10 11.40
N VAL A 316 -24.09 5.17 11.71
CA VAL A 316 -23.58 5.58 13.04
C VAL A 316 -24.06 6.98 13.43
N LEU A 317 -23.90 7.97 12.56
CA LEU A 317 -24.34 9.35 12.81
C LEU A 317 -25.87 9.43 12.96
N SER A 318 -26.65 8.68 12.18
CA SER A 318 -28.11 8.68 12.35
C SER A 318 -28.53 8.13 13.72
N TYR A 319 -27.85 7.09 14.22
CA TYR A 319 -28.13 6.55 15.56
C TYR A 319 -27.68 7.49 16.67
N LEU A 320 -26.50 8.11 16.55
CA LEU A 320 -26.01 9.12 17.50
C LEU A 320 -26.94 10.34 17.54
N MET A 321 -27.27 10.94 16.39
CA MET A 321 -28.15 12.12 16.33
C MET A 321 -29.61 11.83 16.69
N ARG A 322 -30.06 10.56 16.64
CA ARG A 322 -31.37 10.12 17.15
C ARG A 322 -31.40 9.83 18.66
N SER A 323 -30.25 9.93 19.34
CA SER A 323 -30.09 9.54 20.74
C SER A 323 -29.47 10.65 21.60
N PHE A 324 -28.57 11.46 21.05
CA PHE A 324 -27.82 12.48 21.77
C PHE A 324 -27.78 13.83 21.05
N SER A 325 -27.78 14.88 21.84
CA SER A 325 -27.32 16.22 21.50
C SER A 325 -25.84 16.32 21.91
N VAL A 326 -25.00 16.96 21.10
CA VAL A 326 -23.53 16.97 21.26
C VAL A 326 -23.01 18.40 21.31
N ALA A 327 -22.08 18.69 22.23
CA ALA A 327 -21.39 19.98 22.29
C ALA A 327 -19.88 19.78 22.48
N SER A 328 -19.07 20.53 21.74
CA SER A 328 -17.60 20.55 21.86
C SER A 328 -17.15 21.23 23.16
N LYS A 329 -15.95 20.86 23.64
CA LYS A 329 -15.21 21.56 24.71
C LYS A 329 -13.93 22.25 24.24
N GLN A 330 -13.60 22.15 22.95
CA GLN A 330 -12.44 22.78 22.32
C GLN A 330 -12.86 23.62 21.11
N THR A 331 -12.12 24.71 20.90
CA THR A 331 -12.05 25.47 19.63
C THR A 331 -11.21 24.72 18.59
N PHE A 332 -11.10 25.25 17.37
CA PHE A 332 -10.30 24.61 16.32
C PHE A 332 -8.78 24.70 16.57
N ASP A 333 -8.30 25.84 17.07
CA ASP A 333 -6.87 26.11 17.23
C ASP A 333 -6.25 25.28 18.37
N GLU A 334 -7.03 24.94 19.39
CA GLU A 334 -6.67 24.04 20.50
C GLU A 334 -6.42 22.57 20.05
N LEU A 335 -6.55 22.23 18.76
CA LEU A 335 -6.37 20.87 18.22
C LEU A 335 -4.96 20.59 17.58
N LEU A 336 -4.15 21.62 17.21
CA LEU A 336 -2.65 21.71 16.92
C LEU A 336 -1.89 20.78 15.84
N PRO A 337 -0.92 21.22 14.91
CA PRO A 337 -0.61 20.70 13.49
C PRO A 337 0.75 19.95 13.03
N CYS A 338 0.93 19.31 11.79
CA CYS A 338 2.01 18.28 11.37
C CYS A 338 1.98 17.54 9.93
N GLY A 339 2.26 16.20 9.68
CA GLY A 339 2.59 15.47 8.36
C GLY A 339 2.31 13.93 7.85
N GLU A 340 2.27 12.72 8.52
CA GLU A 340 1.28 11.54 8.42
C GLU A 340 0.78 10.82 7.12
N LEU A 341 -0.35 10.09 7.33
CA LEU A 341 -1.18 9.19 6.50
C LEU A 341 -2.68 9.33 6.86
N ILE A 342 -3.07 9.34 8.16
CA ILE A 342 -4.46 9.53 8.65
C ILE A 342 -4.54 10.26 10.02
N THR A 343 -5.74 10.61 10.50
CA THR A 343 -6.14 12.03 10.64
C THR A 343 -6.95 12.32 11.91
N ARG A 344 -6.46 13.22 12.77
CA ARG A 344 -6.67 13.25 14.24
C ARG A 344 -6.34 14.65 14.78
N PRO A 345 -6.77 15.05 15.99
CA PRO A 345 -6.23 16.18 16.76
C PRO A 345 -5.16 15.73 17.78
N LYS A 346 -4.40 16.68 18.36
CA LYS A 346 -3.26 16.40 19.26
C LYS A 346 -3.62 15.61 20.51
N ASP A 347 -4.64 16.11 21.21
CA ASP A 347 -4.98 15.69 22.56
C ASP A 347 -6.40 15.09 22.63
N GLY A 348 -6.99 14.76 21.47
CA GLY A 348 -8.36 14.24 21.33
C GLY A 348 -9.41 15.30 20.95
N ILE A 349 -10.66 14.86 20.72
CA ILE A 349 -11.84 15.74 20.65
C ILE A 349 -12.69 15.46 21.89
N PHE A 350 -12.81 16.44 22.78
CA PHE A 350 -13.63 16.36 23.97
C PHE A 350 -15.03 16.93 23.69
N VAL A 351 -16.05 16.10 23.87
CA VAL A 351 -17.46 16.48 23.73
C VAL A 351 -18.25 16.11 24.99
N THR A 352 -19.32 16.86 25.24
CA THR A 352 -20.39 16.44 26.17
C THR A 352 -21.61 15.96 25.39
N LEU A 353 -22.14 14.81 25.78
CA LEU A 353 -23.38 14.24 25.28
C LEU A 353 -24.52 14.55 26.25
N VAL A 354 -25.70 14.88 25.73
CA VAL A 354 -26.95 15.02 26.48
C VAL A 354 -28.02 14.22 25.75
N GLU A 355 -28.84 13.44 26.44
CA GLU A 355 -29.89 12.65 25.78
C GLU A 355 -30.87 13.53 24.99
N ARG A 356 -31.17 13.14 23.75
CA ARG A 356 -32.03 13.91 22.84
C ARG A 356 -33.49 13.50 23.02
N ASN A 357 -34.22 14.27 23.82
CA ASN A 357 -35.68 14.17 23.93
C ASN A 357 -36.32 14.16 22.53
N ARG A 358 -36.86 13.00 22.15
CA ARG A 358 -37.67 12.85 20.94
C ARG A 358 -39.02 13.50 21.22
N LYS A 359 -39.42 14.47 20.39
CA LYS A 359 -40.86 14.75 20.24
C LYS A 359 -41.49 13.49 19.64
N ALA A 360 -42.58 13.04 20.25
CA ALA A 360 -43.36 11.89 19.79
C ALA A 360 -44.05 12.20 18.45
#